data_AF-A0A961RZ88-F1
#
_entry.id   AF-A0A961RZ88-F1
#
_cell.length_a   1.000
_cell.length_b   1.000
_cell.length_c   1.000
_cell.angle_alpha   90.00
_cell.angle_beta   90.00
_cell.angle_gamma   90.00
#
_symmetry.space_group_name_H-M   'P 1'
#
loop_
_entity.id
_entity.type
_entity.pdbx_description
1 polymer ?
#
loop_
_entity_poly.entity_id
_entity_poly.type
_entity_poly.pdbx_seq_one_letter_code
_entity_poly.pdbx_strand_id
1 'polypeptide(L)'
;MNNWPLLATWNGPIVMLGFGSIGRGTLPLILRHIDCDKSKLTVIDPDPTWSHLAEVQGATFLKKELKPNNFKSILRPLLRKGPGPAFIVNLTVDVGSVDIMRFAREMGAFYIDTVIEPWLGFYDNPKLDNAGRSNYTLREGMLALKRELGPGPTAVSCCGANPGMVSWFVKQALVNLAHDTKLKIKEPTTREDWGKLMRRLGVKGVHIAERDTQRARMPKPRDTFVNTWSVEGFISEGLQ
;
A
#
# COMPACT_ATOMS: atom_id res chain seq x y z
N MET A 1 -1.13 -20.96 -23.43
CA MET A 1 -1.46 -19.59 -22.99
C MET A 1 -2.24 -19.71 -21.70
N ASN A 2 -1.74 -19.19 -20.58
CA ASN A 2 -2.48 -19.26 -19.32
C ASN A 2 -3.63 -18.25 -19.37
N ASN A 3 -4.88 -18.72 -19.31
CA ASN A 3 -6.05 -17.86 -19.12
C ASN A 3 -6.08 -17.38 -17.66
N TRP A 4 -5.58 -16.17 -17.41
CA TRP A 4 -5.69 -15.53 -16.11
C TRP A 4 -7.11 -14.95 -15.95
N PRO A 5 -7.72 -15.04 -14.75
CA PRO A 5 -9.05 -14.48 -14.54
C PRO A 5 -9.01 -12.96 -14.61
N LEU A 6 -9.98 -12.37 -15.31
CA LEU A 6 -10.26 -10.95 -15.26
C LEU A 6 -11.18 -10.67 -14.07
N LEU A 7 -10.70 -9.86 -13.12
CA LEU A 7 -11.39 -9.63 -11.84
C LEU A 7 -12.25 -8.37 -11.85
N ALA A 8 -11.93 -7.40 -12.72
CA ALA A 8 -12.64 -6.13 -12.82
C ALA A 8 -12.43 -5.46 -14.18
N THR A 9 -13.31 -4.52 -14.51
CA THR A 9 -13.12 -3.53 -15.59
C THR A 9 -12.99 -2.15 -14.96
N TRP A 10 -12.03 -1.35 -15.41
CA TRP A 10 -11.75 -0.01 -14.91
C TRP A 10 -11.73 1.03 -16.03
N ASN A 11 -12.76 1.88 -16.05
CA ASN A 11 -12.99 2.86 -17.12
C ASN A 11 -12.45 4.27 -16.81
N GLY A 12 -11.78 4.44 -15.66
CA GLY A 12 -11.10 5.69 -15.28
C GLY A 12 -9.57 5.57 -15.42
N PRO A 13 -8.83 6.66 -15.12
CA PRO A 13 -7.37 6.62 -15.14
C PRO A 13 -6.81 5.85 -13.94
N ILE A 14 -5.67 5.20 -14.13
CA ILE A 14 -4.88 4.57 -13.06
C ILE A 14 -3.59 5.37 -12.91
N VAL A 15 -3.36 5.91 -11.72
CA VAL A 15 -2.14 6.69 -11.41
C VAL A 15 -1.35 5.93 -10.35
N MET A 16 -0.26 5.29 -10.78
CA MET A 16 0.68 4.60 -9.90
C MET A 16 1.74 5.59 -9.45
N LEU A 17 1.87 5.75 -8.13
CA LEU A 17 2.92 6.56 -7.53
C LEU A 17 4.01 5.59 -7.06
N GLY A 18 5.25 5.79 -7.50
CA GLY A 18 6.38 4.94 -7.16
C GLY A 18 6.50 3.72 -8.09
N PHE A 19 7.73 3.46 -8.54
CA PHE A 19 8.07 2.37 -9.45
C PHE A 19 9.33 1.61 -9.01
N GLY A 20 9.49 1.47 -7.68
CA GLY A 20 10.47 0.61 -7.04
C GLY A 20 10.16 -0.88 -7.22
N SER A 21 10.59 -1.72 -6.26
CA SER A 21 10.33 -3.18 -6.32
C SER A 21 8.83 -3.52 -6.40
N ILE A 22 8.01 -2.89 -5.56
CA ILE A 22 6.57 -3.19 -5.46
C ILE A 22 5.80 -2.65 -6.67
N GLY A 23 6.10 -1.44 -7.15
CA GLY A 23 5.48 -0.89 -8.36
C GLY A 23 5.72 -1.77 -9.58
N ARG A 24 6.97 -2.22 -9.77
CA ARG A 24 7.35 -3.13 -10.86
C ARG A 24 6.69 -4.50 -10.76
N GLY A 25 6.47 -5.01 -9.54
CA GLY A 25 5.72 -6.25 -9.31
C GLY A 25 4.20 -6.11 -9.49
N THR A 26 3.65 -4.94 -9.17
CA THR A 26 2.20 -4.67 -9.18
C THR A 26 1.66 -4.33 -10.57
N LEU A 27 2.38 -3.53 -11.36
CA LEU A 27 1.95 -3.13 -12.70
C LEU A 27 1.52 -4.31 -13.61
N PRO A 28 2.33 -5.39 -13.76
CA PRO A 28 1.93 -6.52 -14.58
C PRO A 28 0.71 -7.28 -14.01
N LEU A 29 0.43 -7.21 -12.71
CA LEU A 29 -0.78 -7.81 -12.12
C LEU A 29 -2.02 -6.96 -12.42
N ILE A 30 -1.91 -5.63 -12.36
CA ILE A 30 -2.98 -4.72 -12.76
C ILE A 30 -3.37 -5.01 -14.22
N LEU A 31 -2.39 -5.01 -15.13
CA LEU A 31 -2.64 -5.23 -16.56
C LEU A 31 -3.09 -6.65 -16.90
N ARG A 32 -2.87 -7.61 -16.01
CA ARG A 32 -3.31 -9.01 -16.16
C ARG A 32 -4.74 -9.22 -15.67
N HIS A 33 -5.14 -8.56 -14.59
CA HIS A 33 -6.39 -8.87 -13.88
C HIS A 33 -7.44 -7.77 -13.92
N ILE A 34 -7.10 -6.59 -14.43
CA ILE A 34 -8.01 -5.46 -14.58
C ILE A 34 -8.06 -5.05 -16.05
N ASP A 35 -9.24 -5.10 -16.65
CA ASP A 35 -9.48 -4.62 -18.00
C ASP A 35 -9.51 -3.08 -17.95
N CYS A 36 -8.46 -2.46 -18.46
CA CYS A 36 -8.27 -1.01 -18.39
C CYS A 36 -7.56 -0.49 -19.64
N ASP A 37 -7.79 0.78 -19.94
CA ASP A 37 -7.11 1.49 -21.01
C ASP A 37 -5.69 1.87 -20.57
N LYS A 38 -4.70 1.13 -21.08
CA LYS A 38 -3.28 1.32 -20.79
C LYS A 38 -2.79 2.74 -21.06
N SER A 39 -3.36 3.42 -22.05
CA SER A 39 -3.01 4.82 -22.37
C SER A 39 -3.40 5.81 -21.27
N LYS A 40 -4.30 5.40 -20.36
CA LYS A 40 -4.71 6.16 -19.17
C LYS A 40 -4.01 5.68 -17.89
N LEU A 41 -3.05 4.76 -18.00
CA LEU A 41 -2.17 4.38 -16.89
C LEU A 41 -0.94 5.29 -16.89
N THR A 42 -0.73 6.00 -15.79
CA THR A 42 0.46 6.84 -15.59
C THR A 42 1.23 6.38 -14.35
N VAL A 43 2.53 6.14 -14.51
CA VAL A 43 3.49 5.90 -13.43
C VAL A 43 4.23 7.19 -13.13
N ILE A 44 4.35 7.57 -11.86
CA ILE A 44 5.10 8.75 -11.40
C ILE A 44 6.19 8.31 -10.45
N ASP A 45 7.45 8.59 -10.80
CA ASP A 45 8.61 8.30 -9.96
C ASP A 45 9.75 9.29 -10.30
N PRO A 46 10.52 9.80 -9.32
CA PRO A 46 11.67 10.67 -9.61
C PRO A 46 12.86 9.94 -10.26
N ASP A 47 13.00 8.62 -10.05
CA ASP A 47 14.05 7.77 -10.62
C ASP A 47 13.58 7.09 -11.92
N PRO A 48 14.10 7.48 -13.09
CA PRO A 48 13.72 6.89 -14.36
C PRO A 48 14.45 5.57 -14.66
N THR A 49 15.33 5.07 -13.78
CA THR A 49 16.20 3.89 -14.05
C THR A 49 15.41 2.70 -14.63
N TRP A 50 14.18 2.50 -14.15
CA TRP A 50 13.31 1.40 -14.59
C TRP A 50 12.10 1.83 -15.42
N SER A 51 12.04 3.07 -15.91
CA SER A 51 10.88 3.60 -16.66
C SER A 51 10.48 2.73 -17.86
N HIS A 52 11.48 2.19 -18.55
CA HIS A 52 11.30 1.33 -19.73
C HIS A 52 10.40 0.11 -19.46
N LEU A 53 10.37 -0.41 -18.21
CA LEU A 53 9.50 -1.54 -17.84
C LEU A 53 8.02 -1.16 -17.78
N ALA A 54 7.70 0.10 -17.51
CA ALA A 54 6.32 0.61 -17.60
C ALA A 54 5.94 0.93 -19.04
N GLU A 55 6.85 1.59 -19.76
CA GLU A 55 6.64 2.05 -21.14
C GLU A 55 6.41 0.89 -22.11
N VAL A 56 7.19 -0.19 -22.00
CA VAL A 56 7.02 -1.39 -22.84
C VAL A 56 5.66 -2.09 -22.62
N GLN A 57 5.03 -1.85 -21.45
CA GLN A 57 3.70 -2.35 -21.13
C GLN A 57 2.58 -1.42 -21.58
N GLY A 58 2.90 -0.25 -22.18
CA GLY A 58 1.95 0.73 -22.71
C GLY A 58 1.54 1.81 -21.71
N ALA A 59 2.19 1.89 -20.54
CA ALA A 59 1.93 2.93 -19.55
C ALA A 59 2.78 4.19 -19.83
N THR A 60 2.26 5.36 -19.47
CA THR A 60 3.05 6.61 -19.48
C THR A 60 3.92 6.68 -18.22
N PHE A 61 5.21 7.02 -18.36
CA PHE A 61 6.07 7.32 -17.22
C PHE A 61 6.30 8.83 -17.09
N LEU A 62 6.15 9.37 -15.89
CA LEU A 62 6.34 10.78 -15.58
C LEU A 62 7.45 10.92 -14.53
N LYS A 63 8.62 11.37 -14.96
CA LYS A 63 9.75 11.65 -14.07
C LYS A 63 9.49 12.89 -13.20
N LYS A 64 8.89 12.70 -12.03
CA LYS A 64 8.55 13.77 -11.07
C LYS A 64 8.65 13.27 -9.64
N GLU A 65 9.20 14.13 -8.79
CA GLU A 65 9.17 13.97 -7.33
C GLU A 65 7.91 14.66 -6.78
N LEU A 66 7.11 13.95 -5.99
CA LEU A 66 5.94 14.52 -5.32
C LEU A 66 6.35 15.18 -4.00
N LYS A 67 5.86 16.39 -3.76
CA LYS A 67 6.13 17.21 -2.59
C LYS A 67 4.84 17.83 -2.06
N PRO A 68 4.79 18.25 -0.78
CA PRO A 68 3.60 18.89 -0.21
C PRO A 68 3.07 20.07 -1.05
N ASN A 69 3.97 20.84 -1.65
CA ASN A 69 3.62 22.04 -2.43
C ASN A 69 3.25 21.77 -3.90
N ASN A 70 3.51 20.58 -4.45
CA ASN A 70 3.35 20.32 -5.88
C ASN A 70 2.35 19.21 -6.20
N PHE A 71 2.08 18.27 -5.28
CA PHE A 71 1.44 17.01 -5.62
C PHE A 71 0.03 17.21 -6.20
N LYS A 72 -0.76 18.15 -5.64
CA LYS A 72 -2.10 18.46 -6.15
C LYS A 72 -2.06 18.95 -7.61
N SER A 73 -1.08 19.80 -7.96
CA SER A 73 -0.94 20.34 -9.32
C SER A 73 -0.57 19.26 -10.35
N ILE A 74 0.25 18.30 -9.94
CA ILE A 74 0.71 17.18 -10.78
C ILE A 74 -0.42 16.16 -10.95
N LEU A 75 -1.08 15.78 -9.86
CA LEU A 75 -2.05 14.69 -9.86
C LEU A 75 -3.41 15.11 -10.44
N ARG A 76 -3.89 16.34 -10.19
CA ARG A 76 -5.21 16.79 -10.64
C ARG A 76 -5.51 16.53 -12.13
N PRO A 77 -4.64 16.91 -13.09
CA PRO A 77 -4.92 16.65 -14.51
C PRO A 77 -4.94 15.16 -14.84
N LEU A 78 -4.12 14.34 -14.17
CA LEU A 78 -4.05 12.90 -14.41
C LEU A 78 -5.31 12.18 -13.91
N LEU A 79 -5.81 12.55 -12.73
CA LEU A 79 -7.01 11.96 -12.13
C LEU A 79 -8.31 12.34 -12.85
N ARG A 80 -8.28 13.31 -13.76
CA ARG A 80 -9.43 13.72 -14.58
C ARG A 80 -9.43 13.12 -15.99
N LYS A 81 -8.44 12.28 -16.32
CA LYS A 81 -8.33 11.65 -17.64
C LYS A 81 -9.32 10.49 -17.77
N GLY A 82 -10.53 10.78 -18.27
CA GLY A 82 -11.48 9.75 -18.68
C GLY A 82 -12.83 9.83 -17.96
N PRO A 83 -13.78 8.98 -18.36
CA PRO A 83 -15.17 9.07 -17.93
C PRO A 83 -15.43 8.46 -16.54
N GLY A 84 -14.57 7.56 -16.06
CA GLY A 84 -14.72 6.89 -14.76
C GLY A 84 -13.89 7.53 -13.63
N PRO A 85 -14.14 7.14 -12.37
CA PRO A 85 -13.34 7.59 -11.23
C PRO A 85 -11.88 7.13 -11.39
N ALA A 86 -10.94 7.97 -10.95
CA ALA A 86 -9.53 7.59 -10.95
C ALA A 86 -9.21 6.55 -9.87
N PHE A 87 -8.15 5.78 -10.08
CA PHE A 87 -7.56 4.89 -9.08
C PHE A 87 -6.11 5.28 -8.82
N ILE A 88 -5.82 5.74 -7.61
CA ILE A 88 -4.46 6.00 -7.14
C ILE A 88 -3.91 4.73 -6.49
N VAL A 89 -2.78 4.26 -7.01
CA VAL A 89 -2.03 3.12 -6.47
C VAL A 89 -0.72 3.66 -5.93
N ASN A 90 -0.65 3.91 -4.63
CA ASN A 90 0.50 4.55 -3.99
C ASN A 90 1.48 3.51 -3.43
N LEU A 91 2.65 3.42 -4.06
CA LEU A 91 3.73 2.47 -3.77
C LEU A 91 5.07 3.23 -3.63
N THR A 92 5.01 4.45 -3.11
CA THR A 92 6.16 5.35 -2.90
C THR A 92 6.75 5.21 -1.50
N VAL A 93 7.92 5.82 -1.33
CA VAL A 93 8.46 6.32 -0.06
C VAL A 93 8.38 7.86 -0.07
N ASP A 94 8.52 8.51 1.08
CA ASP A 94 8.64 9.97 1.22
C ASP A 94 7.42 10.82 0.80
N VAL A 95 6.29 10.19 0.46
CA VAL A 95 5.06 10.87 0.02
C VAL A 95 3.96 10.68 1.07
N GLY A 96 3.44 11.78 1.60
CA GLY A 96 2.45 11.78 2.67
C GLY A 96 1.13 11.08 2.32
N SER A 97 0.94 9.83 2.76
CA SER A 97 -0.25 9.01 2.46
C SER A 97 -1.56 9.69 2.86
N VAL A 98 -1.61 10.34 4.02
CA VAL A 98 -2.81 11.05 4.52
C VAL A 98 -3.23 12.19 3.58
N ASP A 99 -2.27 12.93 3.03
CA ASP A 99 -2.54 14.03 2.10
C ASP A 99 -2.98 13.52 0.73
N ILE A 100 -2.38 12.43 0.25
CA ILE A 100 -2.84 11.79 -0.99
C ILE A 100 -4.23 11.19 -0.82
N MET A 101 -4.54 10.54 0.30
CA MET A 101 -5.89 10.02 0.60
C MET A 101 -6.93 11.14 0.63
N ARG A 102 -6.62 12.27 1.29
CA ARG A 102 -7.49 13.45 1.30
C ARG A 102 -7.71 13.98 -0.12
N PHE A 103 -6.64 14.07 -0.91
CA PHE A 103 -6.75 14.57 -2.27
C PHE A 103 -7.50 13.59 -3.20
N ALA A 104 -7.32 12.28 -3.02
CA ALA A 104 -8.12 11.26 -3.70
C ALA A 104 -9.61 11.47 -3.41
N ARG A 105 -9.95 11.74 -2.14
CA ARG A 105 -11.31 12.06 -1.72
C ARG A 105 -11.84 13.32 -2.39
N GLU A 106 -11.08 14.41 -2.41
CA GLU A 106 -11.44 15.67 -3.10
C GLU A 106 -11.73 15.45 -4.61
N MET A 107 -11.06 14.46 -5.21
CA MET A 107 -11.15 14.17 -6.64
C MET A 107 -12.15 13.06 -7.00
N GLY A 108 -12.84 12.48 -6.01
CA GLY A 108 -13.72 11.33 -6.27
C GLY A 108 -12.98 10.05 -6.66
N ALA A 109 -11.69 9.95 -6.35
CA ALA A 109 -10.81 8.86 -6.73
C ALA A 109 -10.75 7.75 -5.66
N PHE A 110 -10.54 6.52 -6.11
CA PHE A 110 -10.15 5.40 -5.26
C PHE A 110 -8.67 5.49 -4.92
N TYR A 111 -8.29 4.93 -3.78
CA TYR A 111 -6.92 4.96 -3.29
C TYR A 111 -6.53 3.63 -2.64
N ILE A 112 -5.29 3.21 -2.84
CA ILE A 112 -4.66 2.13 -2.08
C ILE A 112 -3.19 2.46 -1.81
N ASP A 113 -2.69 2.11 -0.63
CA ASP A 113 -1.27 2.08 -0.30
C ASP A 113 -0.89 0.83 0.51
N THR A 114 0.41 0.66 0.74
CA THR A 114 0.96 -0.43 1.57
C THR A 114 1.51 0.06 2.90
N VAL A 115 1.53 1.38 3.14
CA VAL A 115 2.10 2.02 4.33
C VAL A 115 1.46 3.40 4.54
N ILE A 116 1.37 3.84 5.80
CA ILE A 116 1.05 5.24 6.13
C ILE A 116 2.37 6.00 6.15
N GLU A 117 2.79 6.45 4.98
CA GLU A 117 4.04 7.17 4.79
C GLU A 117 3.86 8.67 5.13
N PRO A 118 4.79 9.30 5.84
CA PRO A 118 4.85 10.74 5.99
C PRO A 118 5.54 11.40 4.78
N TRP A 119 5.54 12.74 4.73
CA TRP A 119 6.40 13.44 3.78
C TRP A 119 7.88 13.34 4.21
N LEU A 120 8.78 13.42 3.22
CA LEU A 120 10.23 13.52 3.44
C LEU A 120 10.58 14.50 4.57
N GLY A 121 11.53 14.11 5.42
CA GLY A 121 12.01 14.90 6.56
C GLY A 121 11.26 14.63 7.87
N PHE A 122 10.29 13.72 7.89
CA PHE A 122 9.59 13.33 9.12
C PHE A 122 10.41 12.36 9.99
N TYR A 123 10.96 11.30 9.39
CA TYR A 123 11.61 10.21 10.13
C TYR A 123 12.90 10.64 10.84
N ASP A 124 13.61 11.61 10.27
CA ASP A 124 14.86 12.18 10.78
C ASP A 124 14.66 13.53 11.49
N ASN A 125 13.41 13.94 11.75
CA ASN A 125 13.11 15.21 12.40
C ASN A 125 13.58 15.19 13.87
N PRO A 126 14.62 15.97 14.25
CA PRO A 126 15.18 15.92 15.61
C PRO A 126 14.26 16.58 16.66
N LYS A 127 13.18 17.24 16.22
CA LYS A 127 12.20 17.87 17.11
C LYS A 127 11.09 16.91 17.54
N LEU A 128 10.99 15.73 16.92
CA LEU A 128 10.00 14.72 17.30
C LEU A 128 10.61 13.77 18.34
N ASP A 129 9.85 13.49 19.39
CA ASP A 129 10.18 12.41 20.31
C ASP A 129 9.85 11.03 19.70
N ASN A 130 10.18 9.96 20.41
CA ASN A 130 9.94 8.59 19.92
C ASN A 130 8.45 8.30 19.72
N ALA A 131 7.59 8.83 20.60
CA ALA A 131 6.14 8.67 20.46
C ALA A 131 5.61 9.36 19.19
N GLY A 132 6.08 10.58 18.92
CA GLY A 132 5.74 11.37 17.74
C GLY A 132 6.16 10.72 16.43
N ARG A 133 7.24 9.91 16.42
CA ARG A 133 7.73 9.19 15.23
C ARG A 133 7.08 7.81 15.01
N SER A 134 6.28 7.33 15.96
CA SER A 134 5.72 5.98 15.90
C SER A 134 4.67 5.81 14.78
N ASN A 135 4.62 4.59 14.23
CA ASN A 135 3.53 4.17 13.33
C ASN A 135 2.13 4.27 14.00
N TYR A 136 2.05 4.23 15.34
CA TYR A 136 0.81 4.49 16.06
C TYR A 136 0.31 5.92 15.82
N THR A 137 1.18 6.92 15.95
CA THR A 137 0.86 8.34 15.72
C THR A 137 0.44 8.57 14.27
N LEU A 138 1.15 8.00 13.29
CA LEU A 138 0.79 8.07 11.87
C LEU A 138 -0.59 7.45 11.61
N ARG A 139 -0.88 6.29 12.21
CA ARG A 139 -2.19 5.64 12.13
C ARG A 139 -3.31 6.46 12.76
N GLU A 140 -3.08 7.08 13.91
CA GLU A 140 -4.08 7.96 14.53
C GLU A 140 -4.38 9.19 13.66
N GLY A 141 -3.39 9.73 12.95
CA GLY A 141 -3.59 10.77 11.93
C GLY A 141 -4.52 10.31 10.79
N MET A 142 -4.29 9.12 10.25
CA MET A 142 -5.19 8.53 9.24
C MET A 142 -6.60 8.25 9.79
N LEU A 143 -6.73 7.77 11.02
CA LEU A 143 -8.03 7.55 11.65
C LEU A 143 -8.78 8.87 11.92
N ALA A 144 -8.06 9.94 12.27
CA ALA A 144 -8.64 11.28 12.38
C ALA A 144 -9.18 11.75 11.03
N LEU A 145 -8.41 11.59 9.95
CA LEU A 145 -8.86 11.87 8.58
C LEU A 145 -10.13 11.08 8.24
N LYS A 146 -10.17 9.78 8.55
CA LYS A 146 -11.35 8.93 8.32
C LYS A 146 -12.59 9.46 9.03
N ARG A 147 -12.46 9.90 10.29
CA ARG A 147 -13.57 10.47 11.08
C ARG A 147 -14.04 11.79 10.49
N GLU A 148 -13.11 12.64 10.05
CA GLU A 148 -13.40 13.94 9.43
C GLU A 148 -14.15 13.79 8.10
N LEU A 149 -13.67 12.91 7.20
CA LEU A 149 -14.19 12.83 5.83
C LEU A 149 -15.49 12.03 5.70
N GLY A 150 -15.73 11.05 6.57
CA GLY A 150 -16.93 10.21 6.53
C GLY A 150 -17.09 9.36 5.24
N PRO A 151 -18.30 8.87 4.93
CA PRO A 151 -18.58 7.96 3.82
C PRO A 151 -18.32 8.56 2.44
N GLY A 152 -17.76 7.81 1.49
CA GLY A 152 -17.56 8.20 0.08
C GLY A 152 -16.57 7.25 -0.62
N PRO A 153 -15.81 7.70 -1.65
CA PRO A 153 -14.89 6.84 -2.40
C PRO A 153 -13.94 6.05 -1.49
N THR A 154 -13.70 4.79 -1.83
CA THR A 154 -12.93 3.88 -0.99
C THR A 154 -11.44 4.20 -1.04
N ALA A 155 -10.83 4.36 0.13
CA ALA A 155 -9.39 4.42 0.32
C ALA A 155 -8.96 3.26 1.23
N VAL A 156 -8.06 2.41 0.73
CA VAL A 156 -7.54 1.24 1.47
C VAL A 156 -6.13 1.55 1.95
N SER A 157 -5.99 1.76 3.25
CA SER A 157 -4.67 1.98 3.88
C SER A 157 -4.02 0.66 4.25
N CYS A 158 -2.69 0.56 4.06
CA CYS A 158 -1.85 -0.52 4.55
C CYS A 158 -2.26 -1.91 4.03
N CYS A 159 -2.38 -2.05 2.70
CA CYS A 159 -2.82 -3.26 2.02
C CYS A 159 -1.71 -3.87 1.15
N GLY A 160 -0.58 -4.18 1.78
CA GLY A 160 0.48 -5.01 1.20
C GLY A 160 0.44 -6.44 1.72
N ALA A 161 1.60 -7.03 1.97
CA ALA A 161 1.71 -8.31 2.67
C ALA A 161 1.49 -8.12 4.19
N ASN A 162 2.32 -7.30 4.82
CA ASN A 162 2.36 -7.04 6.26
C ASN A 162 2.84 -5.60 6.52
N PRO A 163 1.94 -4.62 6.59
CA PRO A 163 0.49 -4.75 6.84
C PRO A 163 -0.33 -5.08 5.59
N GLY A 164 -1.48 -5.73 5.78
CA GLY A 164 -2.40 -6.13 4.70
C GLY A 164 -2.82 -7.60 4.82
N MET A 165 -2.30 -8.44 3.93
CA MET A 165 -2.60 -9.88 3.83
C MET A 165 -2.60 -10.62 5.18
N VAL A 166 -1.65 -10.30 6.08
CA VAL A 166 -1.58 -10.94 7.40
C VAL A 166 -2.83 -10.72 8.26
N SER A 167 -3.60 -9.65 8.04
CA SER A 167 -4.90 -9.46 8.71
C SER A 167 -5.95 -10.47 8.23
N TRP A 168 -5.88 -10.89 6.96
CA TRP A 168 -6.73 -11.94 6.42
C TRP A 168 -6.30 -13.30 6.96
N PHE A 169 -4.99 -13.55 7.07
CA PHE A 169 -4.47 -14.76 7.71
C PHE A 169 -4.88 -14.89 9.17
N VAL A 170 -4.89 -13.81 9.95
CA VAL A 170 -5.39 -13.86 11.34
C VAL A 170 -6.84 -14.34 11.38
N LYS A 171 -7.72 -13.82 10.52
CA LYS A 171 -9.12 -14.28 10.47
C LYS A 171 -9.23 -15.76 10.11
N GLN A 172 -8.53 -16.19 9.07
CA GLN A 172 -8.52 -17.59 8.67
C GLN A 172 -7.95 -18.50 9.78
N ALA A 173 -6.87 -18.06 10.46
CA ALA A 173 -6.28 -18.80 11.56
C ALA A 173 -7.22 -18.95 12.76
N LEU A 174 -8.04 -17.93 13.06
CA LEU A 174 -9.06 -18.03 14.11
C LEU A 174 -10.18 -19.03 13.74
N VAL A 175 -10.58 -19.07 12.46
CA VAL A 175 -11.53 -20.09 11.97
C VAL A 175 -10.94 -21.49 12.09
N ASN A 176 -9.69 -21.67 11.68
CA ASN A 176 -8.99 -22.96 11.78
C ASN A 176 -8.81 -23.38 13.25
N LEU A 177 -8.39 -22.47 14.12
CA LEU A 177 -8.21 -22.76 15.54
C LEU A 177 -9.53 -23.15 16.22
N ALA A 178 -10.64 -22.50 15.87
CA ALA A 178 -11.96 -22.89 16.36
C ALA A 178 -12.34 -24.30 15.91
N HIS A 179 -12.08 -24.65 14.64
CA HIS A 179 -12.27 -26.00 14.14
C HIS A 179 -11.42 -27.02 14.92
N ASP A 180 -10.12 -26.79 15.06
CA ASP A 180 -9.17 -27.75 15.64
C ASP A 180 -9.38 -27.95 17.15
N THR A 181 -9.81 -26.89 17.84
CA THR A 181 -10.22 -26.96 19.26
C THR A 181 -11.67 -27.40 19.46
N LYS A 182 -12.37 -27.77 18.38
CA LYS A 182 -13.77 -28.21 18.38
C LYS A 182 -14.74 -27.18 18.98
N LEU A 183 -14.38 -25.90 18.92
CA LEU A 183 -15.24 -24.80 19.32
C LEU A 183 -16.27 -24.55 18.21
N LYS A 184 -17.55 -24.83 18.49
CA LYS A 184 -18.63 -24.51 17.55
C LYS A 184 -18.77 -22.99 17.41
N ILE A 185 -18.66 -22.51 16.17
CA ILE A 185 -18.80 -21.09 15.83
C ILE A 185 -19.73 -20.93 14.62
N LYS A 186 -20.39 -19.78 14.56
CA LYS A 186 -20.81 -19.17 13.29
C LYS A 186 -19.69 -18.22 12.90
N GLU A 187 -19.25 -18.24 11.64
CA GLU A 187 -18.16 -17.37 11.20
C GLU A 187 -18.50 -15.89 11.50
N PRO A 188 -17.61 -15.13 12.18
CA PRO A 188 -17.89 -13.76 12.56
C PRO A 188 -18.02 -12.82 11.35
N THR A 189 -19.05 -11.98 11.37
CA THR A 189 -19.29 -10.98 10.31
C THR A 189 -19.05 -9.54 10.76
N THR A 190 -18.82 -9.31 12.05
CA THR A 190 -18.59 -7.98 12.65
C THR A 190 -17.22 -7.91 13.31
N ARG A 191 -16.67 -6.69 13.46
CA ARG A 191 -15.39 -6.46 14.15
C ARG A 191 -15.44 -6.96 15.59
N GLU A 192 -16.55 -6.71 16.27
CA GLU A 192 -16.81 -7.11 17.66
C GLU A 192 -16.79 -8.63 17.81
N ASP A 193 -17.41 -9.35 16.88
CA ASP A 193 -17.49 -10.81 16.96
C ASP A 193 -16.16 -11.49 16.64
N TRP A 194 -15.34 -10.91 15.74
CA TRP A 194 -13.95 -11.35 15.56
C TRP A 194 -13.14 -11.20 16.86
N GLY A 195 -13.29 -10.07 17.56
CA GLY A 195 -12.63 -9.85 18.86
C GLY A 195 -13.10 -10.83 19.93
N LYS A 196 -14.41 -11.11 20.01
CA LYS A 196 -14.96 -12.11 20.93
C LYS A 196 -14.45 -13.52 20.62
N LEU A 197 -14.35 -13.89 19.34
CA LEU A 197 -13.82 -15.20 18.93
C LEU A 197 -12.38 -15.37 19.38
N MET A 198 -11.52 -14.38 19.09
CA MET A 198 -10.11 -14.40 19.49
C MET A 198 -9.95 -14.53 21.01
N ARG A 199 -10.76 -13.81 21.80
CA ARG A 199 -10.80 -13.94 23.26
C ARG A 199 -11.24 -15.34 23.71
N ARG A 200 -12.31 -15.88 23.13
CA ARG A 200 -12.85 -17.23 23.48
C ARG A 200 -11.84 -18.34 23.21
N LEU A 201 -11.03 -18.20 22.15
CA LEU A 201 -9.96 -19.14 21.80
C LEU A 201 -8.71 -19.00 22.68
N GLY A 202 -8.68 -18.03 23.60
CA GLY A 202 -7.56 -17.84 24.51
C GLY A 202 -6.28 -17.34 23.84
N VAL A 203 -6.39 -16.67 22.67
CA VAL A 203 -5.22 -16.11 21.98
C VAL A 203 -4.66 -14.95 22.79
N LYS A 204 -3.44 -15.11 23.31
CA LYS A 204 -2.76 -14.11 24.15
C LYS A 204 -1.98 -13.07 23.35
N GLY A 205 -1.51 -13.44 22.16
CA GLY A 205 -0.71 -12.59 21.30
C GLY A 205 -0.63 -13.18 19.89
N VAL A 206 -0.22 -12.36 18.94
CA VAL A 206 0.00 -12.74 17.55
C VAL A 206 1.32 -12.13 17.11
N HIS A 207 2.23 -12.97 16.64
CA HIS A 207 3.43 -12.50 15.95
C HIS A 207 3.17 -12.52 14.45
N ILE A 208 3.61 -11.48 13.76
CA ILE A 208 3.80 -11.54 12.31
C ILE A 208 5.13 -12.25 12.08
N ALA A 209 5.08 -13.58 12.05
CA ALA A 209 6.27 -14.44 12.02
C ALA A 209 6.74 -14.63 10.57
N GLU A 210 7.74 -13.85 10.16
CA GLU A 210 8.32 -13.91 8.83
C GLU A 210 9.76 -14.40 8.88
N ARG A 211 10.13 -15.24 7.90
CA ARG A 211 11.51 -15.68 7.68
C ARG A 211 11.79 -15.67 6.18
N ASP A 212 12.46 -14.64 5.71
CA ASP A 212 13.00 -14.60 4.35
C ASP A 212 14.28 -15.46 4.29
N THR A 213 14.34 -16.37 3.32
CA THR A 213 15.50 -17.26 3.06
C THR A 213 16.05 -17.07 1.66
N GLN A 214 15.56 -16.08 0.92
CA GLN A 214 16.10 -15.72 -0.38
C GLN A 214 17.58 -15.36 -0.25
N ARG A 215 18.36 -15.75 -1.26
CA ARG A 215 19.80 -15.50 -1.32
C ARG A 215 20.21 -15.17 -2.76
N ALA A 216 21.10 -14.20 -2.89
CA ALA A 216 21.70 -13.85 -4.17
C ALA A 216 22.77 -14.88 -4.57
N ARG A 217 23.12 -14.91 -5.87
CA ARG A 217 24.25 -15.70 -6.38
C ARG A 217 25.60 -15.12 -5.97
N MET A 218 25.65 -13.79 -5.79
CA MET A 218 26.83 -13.07 -5.33
C MET A 218 26.76 -12.86 -3.82
N PRO A 219 27.89 -12.98 -3.10
CA PRO A 219 27.93 -12.66 -1.68
C PRO A 219 27.65 -11.17 -1.43
N LYS A 220 27.21 -10.85 -0.22
CA LYS A 220 26.95 -9.46 0.20
C LYS A 220 28.22 -8.61 0.03
N PRO A 221 28.19 -7.52 -0.76
CA PRO A 221 29.33 -6.62 -0.86
C PRO A 221 29.60 -5.89 0.47
N ARG A 222 30.87 -5.49 0.66
CA ARG A 222 31.28 -4.60 1.75
C ARG A 222 30.58 -3.24 1.59
N ASP A 223 30.26 -2.60 2.72
CA ASP A 223 29.67 -1.24 2.78
C ASP A 223 28.39 -1.05 1.93
N THR A 224 27.65 -2.14 1.72
CA THR A 224 26.40 -2.16 0.94
C THR A 224 25.28 -2.76 1.78
N PHE A 225 24.13 -2.09 1.86
CA PHE A 225 22.90 -2.66 2.42
C PHE A 225 22.19 -3.48 1.34
N VAL A 226 21.79 -4.71 1.66
CA VAL A 226 21.08 -5.60 0.73
C VAL A 226 19.78 -6.05 1.38
N ASN A 227 18.68 -5.91 0.65
CA ASN A 227 17.35 -6.35 1.08
C ASN A 227 16.57 -6.91 -0.13
N THR A 228 15.50 -7.65 0.13
CA THR A 228 14.59 -8.20 -0.90
C THR A 228 13.44 -7.25 -1.25
N TRP A 229 13.33 -6.15 -0.52
CA TRP A 229 12.41 -5.04 -0.78
C TRP A 229 13.09 -3.71 -0.43
N SER A 230 12.33 -2.61 -0.30
CA SER A 230 12.85 -1.25 -0.13
C SER A 230 13.92 -1.17 0.97
N VAL A 231 15.15 -0.78 0.61
CA VAL A 231 16.23 -0.56 1.57
C VAL A 231 15.94 0.69 2.40
N GLU A 232 15.55 1.78 1.75
CA GLU A 232 15.21 3.05 2.42
C GLU A 232 14.04 2.87 3.39
N GLY A 233 12.96 2.22 2.93
CA GLY A 233 11.80 1.93 3.79
C GLY A 233 12.16 1.06 4.99
N PHE A 234 12.93 0.00 4.79
CA PHE A 234 13.33 -0.92 5.86
C PHE A 234 14.25 -0.27 6.90
N ILE A 235 15.17 0.60 6.46
CA ILE A 235 16.03 1.37 7.38
C ILE A 235 15.18 2.36 8.18
N SER A 236 14.30 3.12 7.51
CA SER A 236 13.46 4.13 8.15
C SER A 236 12.57 3.51 9.23
N GLU A 237 11.89 2.38 8.96
CA GLU A 237 11.07 1.72 9.98
C GLU A 237 11.89 1.11 11.12
N GLY A 238 13.10 0.62 10.83
CA GLY A 238 13.99 0.01 11.83
C GLY A 238 14.66 1.01 12.77
N LEU A 239 14.66 2.30 12.42
CA LEU A 239 15.26 3.40 13.19
C LEU A 239 14.24 4.31 13.90
N GLN A 240 12.94 4.00 13.83
CA GLN A 240 11.89 4.67 14.60
C GLN A 240 12.04 4.43 16.10
#